data_AF-A0A8H3YQ34-F1
#
_entry.id   AF-A0A8H3YQ34-F1
#
_cell.length_a   1.000
_cell.length_b   1.000
_cell.length_c   1.000
_cell.angle_alpha   90.00
_cell.angle_beta   90.00
_cell.angle_gamma   90.00
#
_symmetry.space_group_name_H-M   'P 1'
#
loop_
_entity.id
_entity.type
_entity.pdbx_description
1 polymer ?
#
loop_
_entity_poly.entity_id
_entity_poly.type
_entity_poly.pdbx_seq_one_letter_code
_entity_poly.pdbx_strand_id
1 'polypeptide(L)'
;MRISRKARGYRQHVPKNLSLRSRKALVLYDAFRRPGLLTRIRRSVNKLLESVPSASTRYGNTSTDGCIINSKARGSGRIAVYASMGNGNSWGMNFGIARLLELGKLSNEEKRGIIDEGWELSHLCGNWRCMNQDHFAVEPKTINLQRMSCFKRWYDACLHSPPCMIGYQTDHEYSLELEQQLLNEIYYQVTQVIDSECMDEFLLMDEKYGRGLIEWSMATQWTGMIKLAMHR
;
A
#
# COMPACT_ATOMS: atom_id res chain seq x y z
N MET A 1 -11.51 -47.91 -34.68
CA MET A 1 -11.02 -46.62 -35.24
C MET A 1 -10.14 -45.94 -34.19
N ARG A 2 -8.81 -45.97 -34.32
CA ARG A 2 -7.86 -45.33 -33.38
C ARG A 2 -7.59 -43.91 -33.84
N ILE A 3 -8.18 -42.91 -33.18
CA ILE A 3 -7.89 -41.50 -33.44
C ILE A 3 -6.47 -41.21 -32.92
N SER A 4 -5.53 -41.08 -33.86
CA SER A 4 -4.14 -40.71 -33.64
C SER A 4 -4.05 -39.30 -33.02
N ARG A 5 -3.90 -39.22 -31.69
CA ARG A 5 -3.53 -38.00 -30.96
C ARG A 5 -2.05 -37.69 -31.16
N LYS A 6 -1.66 -37.23 -32.34
CA LYS A 6 -0.35 -36.59 -32.58
C LYS A 6 -0.54 -35.11 -32.87
N ALA A 7 -1.15 -34.38 -31.94
CA ALA A 7 -0.93 -32.95 -31.84
C ALA A 7 0.50 -32.74 -31.31
N ARG A 8 1.50 -32.87 -32.19
CA ARG A 8 2.85 -32.37 -31.89
C ARG A 8 2.73 -30.86 -31.82
N GLY A 9 2.51 -30.36 -30.60
CA GLY A 9 2.46 -28.93 -30.31
C GLY A 9 3.68 -28.27 -30.93
N TYR A 10 3.44 -27.34 -31.84
CA TYR A 10 4.46 -26.52 -32.48
C TYR A 10 5.21 -25.82 -31.35
N ARG A 11 6.39 -26.35 -30.97
CA ARG A 11 7.27 -25.67 -30.03
C ARG A 11 7.80 -24.45 -30.76
N GLN A 12 7.12 -23.31 -30.60
CA GLN A 12 7.60 -22.04 -31.11
C GLN A 12 9.02 -21.84 -30.57
N HIS A 13 9.99 -21.80 -31.47
CA HIS A 13 11.39 -21.58 -31.13
C HIS A 13 11.53 -20.18 -30.54
N VAL A 14 11.75 -20.07 -29.23
CA VAL A 14 11.99 -18.79 -28.55
C VAL A 14 13.47 -18.44 -28.72
N PRO A 15 13.84 -17.30 -29.34
CA PRO A 15 15.23 -16.90 -29.47
C PRO A 15 15.94 -16.82 -28.11
N LYS A 16 17.24 -17.11 -28.07
CA LYS A 16 18.07 -16.81 -26.89
C LYS A 16 18.19 -15.28 -26.72
N ASN A 17 18.25 -14.79 -25.49
CA ASN A 17 18.52 -13.39 -25.14
C ASN A 17 17.49 -12.37 -25.66
N LEU A 18 16.21 -12.58 -25.37
CA LEU A 18 15.19 -11.59 -25.69
C LEU A 18 15.36 -10.30 -24.85
N SER A 19 15.15 -9.15 -25.48
CA SER A 19 15.10 -7.86 -24.79
C SER A 19 14.03 -7.88 -23.67
N LEU A 20 14.18 -7.05 -22.63
CA LEU A 20 13.17 -6.99 -21.56
C LEU A 20 11.78 -6.66 -22.12
N ARG A 21 11.72 -5.71 -23.07
CA ARG A 21 10.49 -5.33 -23.77
C ARG A 21 9.85 -6.53 -24.49
N SER A 22 10.64 -7.30 -25.25
CA SER A 22 10.17 -8.51 -25.95
C SER A 22 9.71 -9.60 -24.98
N ARG A 23 10.41 -9.78 -23.86
CA ARG A 23 10.02 -10.73 -22.80
C ARG A 23 8.68 -10.35 -22.17
N LYS A 24 8.47 -9.07 -21.84
CA LYS A 24 7.19 -8.55 -21.34
C LYS A 24 6.07 -8.80 -22.34
N ALA A 25 6.26 -8.41 -23.60
CA ALA A 25 5.27 -8.57 -24.66
C ALA A 25 4.86 -10.04 -24.85
N LEU A 26 5.83 -10.95 -24.89
CA LEU A 26 5.56 -12.38 -25.02
C LEU A 26 4.72 -12.90 -23.83
N VAL A 27 5.06 -12.51 -22.61
CA VAL A 27 4.28 -12.97 -21.45
C VAL A 27 2.88 -12.36 -21.42
N LEU A 28 2.74 -11.06 -21.64
CA LEU A 28 1.46 -10.36 -21.49
C LEU A 28 0.45 -10.65 -22.62
N TYR A 29 0.93 -10.91 -23.84
CA TYR A 29 0.06 -11.19 -24.99
C TYR A 29 0.00 -12.68 -25.37
N ASP A 30 1.09 -13.44 -25.24
CA ASP A 30 1.11 -14.84 -25.66
C ASP A 30 0.86 -15.85 -24.55
N ALA A 31 0.73 -15.44 -23.27
CA ALA A 31 0.45 -16.39 -22.19
C ALA A 31 -0.82 -17.23 -22.46
N PHE A 32 -1.89 -16.62 -22.97
CA PHE A 32 -3.12 -17.33 -23.32
C PHE A 32 -2.98 -18.24 -24.54
N ARG A 33 -2.05 -17.91 -25.46
CA ARG A 33 -1.72 -18.73 -26.63
C ARG A 33 -0.75 -19.87 -26.30
N ARG A 34 -0.12 -19.82 -25.12
CA ARG A 34 0.87 -20.79 -24.64
C ARG A 34 0.40 -21.38 -23.30
N PRO A 35 -0.47 -22.40 -23.29
CA PRO A 35 -1.05 -22.95 -22.07
C PRO A 35 -0.01 -23.33 -21.01
N GLY A 36 1.15 -23.86 -21.42
CA GLY A 36 2.22 -24.21 -20.50
C GLY A 36 2.90 -23.01 -19.80
N LEU A 37 2.87 -21.81 -20.40
CA LEU A 37 3.36 -20.58 -19.75
C LEU A 37 2.35 -20.11 -18.70
N LEU A 38 1.08 -19.97 -19.07
CA LEU A 38 0.03 -19.55 -18.16
C LEU A 38 -0.14 -20.51 -16.99
N THR A 39 -0.10 -21.82 -17.22
CA THR A 39 -0.14 -22.84 -16.14
C THR A 39 0.99 -22.68 -15.14
N ARG A 40 2.20 -22.29 -15.58
CA ARG A 40 3.32 -22.04 -14.68
C ARG A 40 3.11 -20.77 -13.86
N ILE A 41 2.65 -19.70 -14.49
CA ILE A 41 2.27 -18.46 -13.79
C ILE A 41 1.20 -18.75 -12.74
N ARG A 42 0.11 -19.43 -13.13
CA ARG A 42 -0.99 -19.84 -12.24
C ARG A 42 -0.48 -20.68 -11.07
N ARG A 43 0.38 -21.67 -11.32
CA ARG A 43 0.96 -22.49 -10.25
C ARG A 43 1.77 -21.65 -9.26
N SER A 44 2.58 -20.72 -9.75
CA SER A 44 3.35 -19.81 -8.89
C SER A 44 2.44 -18.87 -8.09
N VAL A 45 1.39 -18.33 -8.70
CA VAL A 45 0.38 -17.49 -8.04
C VAL A 45 -0.34 -18.29 -6.95
N ASN A 46 -0.85 -19.48 -7.26
CA ASN A 46 -1.55 -20.34 -6.30
C ASN A 46 -0.66 -20.74 -5.13
N LYS A 47 0.60 -21.10 -5.39
CA LYS A 47 1.55 -21.42 -4.31
C LYS A 47 1.74 -20.24 -3.34
N LEU A 48 1.72 -19.01 -3.84
CA LEU A 48 1.80 -17.81 -3.00
C LEU A 48 0.51 -17.59 -2.21
N LEU A 49 -0.66 -17.81 -2.83
CA LEU A 49 -1.95 -17.72 -2.17
C LEU A 49 -2.13 -18.80 -1.09
N GLU A 50 -1.74 -20.04 -1.35
CA GLU A 50 -1.73 -21.15 -0.37
C GLU A 50 -0.79 -20.89 0.80
N SER A 51 0.20 -20.00 0.63
CA SER A 51 1.11 -19.62 1.70
C SER A 51 0.52 -18.59 2.67
N VAL A 52 -0.60 -17.97 2.30
CA VAL A 52 -1.37 -17.07 3.16
C VAL A 52 -2.09 -17.93 4.21
N PRO A 53 -1.96 -17.63 5.52
CA PRO A 53 -2.73 -18.33 6.54
C PRO A 53 -4.22 -18.25 6.19
N SER A 54 -4.92 -19.39 6.20
CA SER A 54 -6.37 -19.40 6.11
C SER A 54 -6.91 -18.43 7.15
N ALA A 55 -7.75 -17.48 6.71
CA ALA A 55 -8.21 -16.30 7.45
C ALA A 55 -8.85 -16.59 8.83
N SER A 56 -8.99 -17.84 9.24
CA SER A 56 -9.67 -18.28 10.46
C SER A 56 -8.77 -18.49 11.68
N THR A 57 -7.43 -18.49 11.56
CA THR A 57 -6.57 -18.88 12.70
C THR A 57 -5.36 -17.98 12.88
N ARG A 58 -5.60 -16.80 13.45
CA ARG A 58 -4.86 -16.24 14.61
C ARG A 58 -5.14 -14.74 14.72
N TYR A 59 -5.73 -14.36 15.85
CA TYR A 59 -5.87 -13.00 16.40
C TYR A 59 -6.58 -11.98 15.51
N GLY A 60 -7.87 -11.76 15.79
CA GLY A 60 -8.48 -10.44 16.03
C GLY A 60 -8.38 -9.30 15.02
N ASN A 61 -7.63 -9.44 13.93
CA ASN A 61 -7.39 -8.45 12.89
C ASN A 61 -7.74 -9.08 11.54
N THR A 62 -8.96 -9.62 11.42
CA THR A 62 -9.64 -9.51 10.13
C THR A 62 -9.82 -8.02 9.93
N SER A 63 -8.84 -7.35 9.30
CA SER A 63 -9.04 -6.00 8.79
C SER A 63 -10.33 -6.09 8.01
N THR A 64 -11.33 -5.34 8.42
CA THR A 64 -12.77 -5.47 8.11
C THR A 64 -13.13 -5.47 6.62
N ASP A 65 -12.15 -5.43 5.71
CA ASP A 65 -12.32 -4.86 4.37
C ASP A 65 -11.58 -5.63 3.26
N GLY A 66 -11.44 -6.95 3.42
CA GLY A 66 -11.10 -7.84 2.30
C GLY A 66 -9.62 -7.89 1.88
N CYS A 67 -8.70 -7.25 2.60
CA CYS A 67 -7.27 -7.44 2.36
C CYS A 67 -6.82 -8.89 2.61
N ILE A 68 -6.05 -9.47 1.70
CA ILE A 68 -5.46 -10.81 1.85
C ILE A 68 -3.97 -10.63 2.12
N ILE A 69 -3.53 -10.70 3.39
CA ILE A 69 -2.16 -10.31 3.75
C ILE A 69 -1.18 -11.48 3.68
N ASN A 70 -0.09 -11.30 2.92
CA ASN A 70 1.02 -12.23 2.98
C ASN A 70 1.88 -12.00 4.24
N SER A 71 1.63 -12.80 5.28
CA SER A 71 2.40 -12.75 6.53
C SER A 71 3.88 -13.12 6.35
N LYS A 72 4.23 -13.84 5.27
CA LYS A 72 5.62 -14.25 4.95
C LYS A 72 6.40 -13.21 4.17
N ALA A 73 5.74 -12.22 3.55
CA ALA A 73 6.42 -11.10 2.94
C ALA A 73 7.10 -10.26 4.05
N ARG A 74 8.44 -10.31 4.11
CA ARG A 74 9.27 -9.54 5.05
C ARG A 74 10.00 -8.41 4.31
N GLY A 75 10.26 -7.29 5.01
CA GLY A 75 11.00 -6.14 4.48
C GLY A 75 10.25 -5.35 3.41
N SER A 76 10.94 -4.65 2.50
CA SER A 76 10.34 -3.96 1.34
C SER A 76 10.05 -4.91 0.16
N GLY A 77 10.12 -6.23 0.40
CA GLY A 77 10.27 -7.25 -0.63
C GLY A 77 9.06 -7.38 -1.54
N ARG A 78 9.18 -6.85 -2.77
CA ARG A 78 8.25 -7.12 -3.87
C ARG A 78 8.07 -8.64 -4.02
N ILE A 79 6.83 -9.14 -3.87
CA ILE A 79 6.51 -10.54 -4.12
C ILE A 79 6.58 -10.76 -5.64
N ALA A 80 7.64 -11.43 -6.10
CA ALA A 80 7.88 -11.64 -7.52
C ALA A 80 7.35 -13.00 -7.99
N VAL A 81 6.73 -13.02 -9.16
CA VAL A 81 6.37 -14.22 -9.93
C VAL A 81 7.23 -14.26 -11.19
N TYR A 82 7.85 -15.41 -11.47
CA TYR A 82 8.74 -15.57 -12.62
C TYR A 82 8.08 -16.35 -13.76
N ALA A 83 7.95 -15.72 -14.92
CA ALA A 83 7.48 -16.33 -16.15
C ALA A 83 8.67 -16.84 -16.98
N SER A 84 8.97 -18.14 -16.90
CA SER A 84 10.02 -18.76 -17.72
C SER A 84 9.52 -19.04 -19.14
N MET A 85 10.23 -18.55 -20.15
CA MET A 85 9.86 -18.68 -21.57
C MET A 85 10.69 -19.75 -22.30
N GLY A 86 11.67 -20.35 -21.61
CA GLY A 86 12.63 -21.29 -22.20
C GLY A 86 13.89 -20.59 -22.72
N ASN A 87 14.93 -21.36 -23.03
CA ASN A 87 16.21 -20.87 -23.56
C ASN A 87 16.87 -19.78 -22.68
N GLY A 88 16.76 -19.93 -21.35
CA GLY A 88 17.28 -18.97 -20.38
C GLY A 88 16.46 -17.68 -20.23
N ASN A 89 15.41 -17.49 -21.03
CA ASN A 89 14.57 -16.30 -20.92
C ASN A 89 13.56 -16.44 -19.78
N SER A 90 13.59 -15.49 -18.85
CA SER A 90 12.56 -15.32 -17.82
C SER A 90 12.23 -13.84 -17.64
N TRP A 91 11.04 -13.55 -17.14
CA TRP A 91 10.68 -12.23 -16.65
C TRP A 91 10.07 -12.35 -15.26
N GLY A 92 10.65 -11.64 -14.30
CA GLY A 92 10.08 -11.46 -12.96
C GLY A 92 9.11 -10.28 -12.98
N MET A 93 7.87 -10.52 -12.54
CA MET A 93 6.83 -9.49 -12.41
C MET A 93 6.28 -9.47 -10.99
N ASN A 94 5.61 -8.38 -10.62
CA ASN A 94 4.89 -8.32 -9.34
C ASN A 94 3.76 -9.38 -9.32
N PHE A 95 3.54 -10.01 -8.16
CA PHE A 95 2.42 -10.91 -7.90
C PHE A 95 1.09 -10.38 -8.42
N GLY A 96 0.75 -9.12 -8.15
CA GLY A 96 -0.52 -8.55 -8.57
C GLY A 96 -0.67 -8.47 -10.09
N ILE A 97 0.40 -8.12 -10.81
CA ILE A 97 0.40 -8.18 -12.29
C ILE A 97 0.19 -9.62 -12.76
N ALA A 98 0.89 -10.59 -12.16
CA ALA A 98 0.73 -11.99 -12.50
C ALA A 98 -0.70 -12.49 -12.24
N ARG A 99 -1.32 -12.06 -11.14
CA ARG A 99 -2.69 -12.40 -10.76
C ARG A 99 -3.71 -11.78 -11.72
N LEU A 100 -3.58 -10.49 -12.04
CA LEU A 100 -4.44 -9.82 -13.00
C LEU A 100 -4.32 -10.43 -14.40
N LEU A 101 -3.10 -10.79 -14.83
CA LEU A 101 -2.86 -11.50 -16.09
C LEU A 101 -3.55 -12.87 -16.09
N GLU A 102 -3.40 -13.64 -15.01
CA GLU A 102 -3.96 -14.99 -14.88
C GLU A 102 -5.49 -15.01 -14.90
N LEU A 103 -6.11 -13.98 -14.33
CA LEU A 103 -7.56 -13.75 -14.36
C LEU A 103 -8.07 -13.11 -15.67
N GLY A 104 -7.17 -12.70 -16.57
CA GLY A 104 -7.55 -11.97 -17.78
C GLY A 104 -8.09 -10.56 -17.52
N LYS A 105 -7.79 -9.98 -16.35
CA LYS A 105 -8.24 -8.64 -15.93
C LYS A 105 -7.36 -7.50 -16.46
N LEU A 106 -6.20 -7.79 -17.07
CA LEU A 106 -5.38 -6.77 -17.72
C LEU A 106 -5.93 -6.40 -19.09
N SER A 107 -6.30 -5.14 -19.26
CA SER A 107 -6.63 -4.51 -20.53
C SER A 107 -5.42 -4.44 -21.47
N ASN A 108 -5.65 -4.22 -22.76
CA ASN A 108 -4.57 -4.03 -23.73
C ASN A 108 -3.78 -2.75 -23.48
N GLU A 109 -4.42 -1.71 -22.94
CA GLU A 109 -3.78 -0.46 -22.56
C GLU A 109 -2.79 -0.68 -21.41
N GLU A 110 -3.23 -1.29 -20.32
CA GLU A 110 -2.35 -1.61 -19.19
C GLU A 110 -1.18 -2.50 -19.62
N LYS A 111 -1.41 -3.48 -20.50
CA LYS A 111 -0.33 -4.31 -21.06
C LYS A 111 0.70 -3.47 -21.83
N ARG A 112 0.25 -2.53 -22.67
CA ARG A 112 1.16 -1.61 -23.38
C ARG A 112 1.88 -0.69 -22.40
N GLY A 113 1.18 -0.11 -21.45
CA GLY A 113 1.75 0.73 -20.39
C GLY A 113 2.86 0.01 -19.61
N ILE A 114 2.68 -1.27 -19.27
CA ILE A 114 3.73 -2.07 -18.61
C ILE A 114 4.96 -2.28 -19.52
N ILE A 115 4.75 -2.49 -20.83
CA ILE A 115 5.82 -2.81 -21.79
C ILE A 115 6.62 -1.57 -22.14
N ASP A 116 5.92 -0.49 -22.49
CA ASP A 116 6.48 0.66 -23.21
C ASP A 116 6.66 1.88 -22.29
N GLU A 117 5.75 2.08 -21.32
CA GLU A 117 5.69 3.31 -20.52
C GLU A 117 6.14 3.12 -19.06
N GLY A 118 6.43 1.87 -18.67
CA GLY A 118 6.86 1.56 -17.32
C GLY A 118 5.75 1.70 -16.28
N TRP A 119 4.48 1.45 -16.64
CA TRP A 119 3.38 1.37 -15.67
C TRP A 119 3.68 0.30 -14.61
N GLU A 120 3.27 0.58 -13.38
CA GLU A 120 3.51 -0.26 -12.20
C GLU A 120 2.19 -0.72 -11.59
N LEU A 121 2.29 -1.71 -10.70
CA LEU A 121 1.16 -2.14 -9.88
C LEU A 121 1.01 -1.18 -8.70
N SER A 122 -0.19 -0.64 -8.54
CA SER A 122 -0.61 0.14 -7.39
C SER A 122 -1.50 -0.69 -6.47
N HIS A 123 -1.20 -0.64 -5.17
CA HIS A 123 -2.04 -1.21 -4.13
C HIS A 123 -3.01 -0.11 -3.67
N LEU A 124 -4.26 -0.17 -4.11
CA LEU A 124 -5.26 0.85 -3.81
C LEU A 124 -5.51 1.00 -2.31
N CYS A 125 -5.31 -0.06 -1.53
CA CYS A 125 -5.40 -0.08 -0.07
C CYS A 125 -4.16 0.46 0.65
N GLY A 126 -3.09 0.80 -0.09
CA GLY A 126 -1.80 1.23 0.46
C GLY A 126 -1.00 0.13 1.17
N ASN A 127 -1.56 -1.06 1.35
CA ASN A 127 -0.85 -2.21 1.92
C ASN A 127 -0.14 -3.02 0.82
N TRP A 128 1.17 -2.84 0.70
CA TRP A 128 2.02 -3.53 -0.28
C TRP A 128 2.08 -5.06 -0.11
N ARG A 129 1.64 -5.60 1.06
CA ARG A 129 1.56 -7.04 1.34
C ARG A 129 0.23 -7.65 0.94
N CYS A 130 -0.73 -6.83 0.53
CA CYS A 130 -2.05 -7.29 0.11
C CYS A 130 -1.94 -8.11 -1.18
N MET A 131 -2.64 -9.24 -1.20
CA MET A 131 -2.73 -10.19 -2.31
C MET A 131 -4.14 -10.22 -2.92
N ASN A 132 -5.07 -9.36 -2.44
CA ASN A 132 -6.41 -9.27 -3.01
C ASN A 132 -6.34 -8.56 -4.38
N GLN A 133 -6.73 -9.28 -5.44
CA GLN A 133 -6.72 -8.75 -6.80
C GLN A 133 -7.61 -7.51 -7.00
N ASP A 134 -8.65 -7.36 -6.19
CA ASP A 134 -9.60 -6.26 -6.32
C ASP A 134 -9.06 -4.96 -5.69
N HIS A 135 -7.92 -5.05 -4.99
CA HIS A 135 -7.19 -3.91 -4.43
C HIS A 135 -6.00 -3.48 -5.33
N PHE A 136 -5.91 -4.01 -6.55
CA PHE A 136 -4.85 -3.70 -7.49
C PHE A 136 -5.34 -2.82 -8.63
N ALA A 137 -4.48 -1.90 -9.06
CA ALA A 137 -4.60 -1.19 -10.33
C ALA A 137 -3.24 -1.21 -11.04
N VAL A 138 -3.24 -1.17 -12.37
CA VAL A 138 -2.02 -0.93 -13.15
C VAL A 138 -2.11 0.47 -13.74
N GLU A 139 -1.12 1.31 -13.43
CA GLU A 139 -1.17 2.73 -13.76
C GLU A 139 0.24 3.32 -13.94
N PRO A 140 0.35 4.55 -14.48
CA PRO A 140 1.64 5.22 -14.58
C PRO A 140 2.34 5.34 -13.23
N LYS A 141 3.67 5.20 -13.24
CA LYS A 141 4.50 5.30 -12.02
C LYS A 141 4.27 6.61 -11.25
N THR A 142 3.99 7.70 -11.94
CA THR A 142 3.67 9.01 -11.33
C THR A 142 2.39 8.96 -10.50
N ILE A 143 1.33 8.32 -11.00
CA ILE A 143 0.06 8.14 -10.27
C ILE A 143 0.28 7.24 -9.06
N ASN A 144 1.00 6.12 -9.20
CA ASN A 144 1.31 5.22 -8.09
C ASN A 144 2.04 5.96 -6.94
N LEU A 145 3.01 6.82 -7.28
CA LEU A 145 3.71 7.64 -6.29
C LEU A 145 2.79 8.70 -5.67
N GLN A 146 1.90 9.33 -6.45
CA GLN A 146 0.93 10.29 -5.94
C GLN A 146 -0.05 9.66 -4.95
N ARG A 147 -0.44 8.39 -5.12
CA ARG A 147 -1.30 7.68 -4.16
C ARG A 147 -0.70 7.62 -2.76
N MET A 148 0.63 7.70 -2.61
CA MET A 148 1.27 7.74 -1.28
C MET A 148 0.82 8.93 -0.43
N SER A 149 0.45 10.07 -1.02
CA SER A 149 -0.05 11.20 -0.23
C SER A 149 -1.46 10.98 0.28
N CYS A 150 -2.31 10.26 -0.47
CA CYS A 150 -3.65 9.88 -0.03
C CYS A 150 -3.63 9.04 1.24
N PHE A 151 -2.64 8.15 1.39
CA PHE A 151 -2.50 7.33 2.60
C PHE A 151 -1.91 8.08 3.80
N LYS A 152 -1.48 9.34 3.63
CA LYS A 152 -1.00 10.19 4.73
C LYS A 152 -2.05 11.19 5.22
N ARG A 153 -3.03 11.53 4.38
CA ARG A 153 -4.06 12.54 4.67
C ARG A 153 -5.44 11.91 4.50
N TRP A 154 -5.86 11.18 5.52
CA TRP A 154 -7.07 10.36 5.47
C TRP A 154 -8.37 11.18 5.41
N TYR A 155 -8.32 12.47 5.73
CA TYR A 155 -9.44 13.40 5.69
C TYR A 155 -9.63 14.10 4.33
N ASP A 156 -8.64 14.05 3.43
CA ASP A 156 -8.75 14.68 2.11
C ASP A 156 -9.50 13.77 1.13
N ALA A 157 -10.39 14.35 0.32
CA ALA A 157 -11.07 13.61 -0.74
C ALA A 157 -10.05 13.08 -1.77
N CYS A 158 -10.07 11.76 -2.02
CA CYS A 158 -9.22 11.15 -3.04
C CYS A 158 -9.73 11.50 -4.44
N LEU A 159 -8.90 12.17 -5.24
CA LEU A 159 -9.22 12.54 -6.64
C LEU A 159 -8.74 11.52 -7.68
N HIS A 160 -8.09 10.43 -7.26
CA HIS A 160 -7.64 9.37 -8.16
C HIS A 160 -8.82 8.57 -8.73
N SER A 161 -8.65 8.06 -9.95
CA SER A 161 -9.53 7.07 -10.58
C SER A 161 -8.71 5.82 -10.95
N PRO A 162 -8.99 4.63 -10.40
CA PRO A 162 -9.95 4.39 -9.32
C PRO A 162 -9.54 5.08 -8.01
N PRO A 163 -10.48 5.38 -7.11
CA PRO A 163 -10.18 6.02 -5.83
C PRO A 163 -9.30 5.12 -4.95
N CYS A 164 -8.46 5.74 -4.12
CA CYS A 164 -7.72 5.04 -3.10
C CYS A 164 -8.68 4.47 -2.05
N MET A 165 -8.35 3.29 -1.56
CA MET A 165 -9.04 2.56 -0.52
C MET A 165 -8.46 3.03 0.84
N ILE A 166 -8.69 4.30 1.19
CA ILE A 166 -8.09 4.99 2.36
C ILE A 166 -8.69 4.53 3.69
N GLY A 167 -9.99 4.22 3.74
CA GLY A 167 -10.69 3.77 4.96
C GLY A 167 -10.30 2.37 5.47
N TYR A 168 -9.27 1.75 4.88
CA TYR A 168 -8.98 0.33 5.04
C TYR A 168 -7.59 0.05 5.62
N GLN A 169 -6.92 1.08 6.12
CA GLN A 169 -5.65 0.97 6.85
C GLN A 169 -5.96 0.79 8.33
N THR A 170 -6.14 -0.46 8.75
CA THR A 170 -6.64 -0.88 10.07
C THR A 170 -5.65 -0.72 11.23
N ASP A 171 -4.87 0.35 11.24
CA ASP A 171 -4.12 0.77 12.43
C ASP A 171 -4.63 2.12 12.99
N HIS A 172 -5.63 2.75 12.37
CA HIS A 172 -6.07 4.11 12.73
C HIS A 172 -7.22 4.19 13.74
N GLU A 173 -7.97 3.12 13.99
CA GLU A 173 -9.01 3.13 15.04
C GLU A 173 -8.37 3.32 16.43
N TYR A 174 -7.16 2.75 16.62
CA TYR A 174 -6.31 3.06 17.78
C TYR A 174 -5.80 4.51 17.79
N SER A 175 -5.62 5.15 16.64
CA SER A 175 -5.12 6.54 16.61
C SER A 175 -6.20 7.55 16.94
N LEU A 176 -7.47 7.33 16.59
CA LEU A 176 -8.53 8.26 16.95
C LEU A 176 -8.84 8.22 18.46
N GLU A 177 -8.87 7.03 19.07
CA GLU A 177 -9.02 6.93 20.53
C GLU A 177 -7.80 7.49 21.26
N LEU A 178 -6.57 7.23 20.78
CA LEU A 178 -5.37 7.76 21.39
C LEU A 178 -5.23 9.28 21.17
N GLU A 179 -5.60 9.81 20.00
CA GLU A 179 -5.67 11.25 19.74
C GLU A 179 -6.73 11.91 20.60
N GLN A 180 -7.91 11.31 20.73
CA GLN A 180 -8.95 11.81 21.62
C GLN A 180 -8.54 11.76 23.08
N GLN A 181 -7.83 10.70 23.52
CA GLN A 181 -7.23 10.61 24.85
C GLN A 181 -6.16 11.68 25.06
N LEU A 182 -5.27 11.90 24.09
CA LEU A 182 -4.26 12.97 24.12
C LEU A 182 -4.91 14.35 24.19
N LEU A 183 -5.95 14.60 23.39
CA LEU A 183 -6.70 15.86 23.40
C LEU A 183 -7.42 16.08 24.73
N ASN A 184 -8.05 15.03 25.28
CA ASN A 184 -8.71 15.10 26.58
C ASN A 184 -7.70 15.33 27.72
N GLU A 185 -6.52 14.70 27.66
CA GLU A 185 -5.45 14.89 28.63
C GLU A 185 -4.88 16.32 28.56
N ILE A 186 -4.62 16.83 27.35
CA ILE A 186 -4.19 18.22 27.13
C ILE A 186 -5.25 19.19 27.64
N TYR A 187 -6.52 18.96 27.32
CA TYR A 187 -7.63 19.80 27.78
C TYR A 187 -7.70 19.82 29.31
N TYR A 188 -7.63 18.66 29.96
CA TYR A 188 -7.67 18.56 31.41
C TYR A 188 -6.49 19.32 32.08
N GLN A 189 -5.28 19.13 31.56
CA GLN A 189 -4.09 19.85 32.05
C GLN A 189 -4.23 21.37 31.89
N VAL A 190 -4.77 21.84 30.75
CA VAL A 190 -5.02 23.27 30.52
C VAL A 190 -6.08 23.80 31.48
N THR A 191 -7.18 23.08 31.70
CA THR A 191 -8.24 23.51 32.63
C THR A 191 -7.76 23.56 34.08
N GLN A 192 -6.91 22.63 34.52
CA GLN A 192 -6.34 22.69 35.87
C GLN A 192 -5.46 23.91 36.10
N VAL A 193 -4.76 24.37 35.05
CA VAL A 193 -3.97 25.60 35.14
C VAL A 193 -4.90 26.82 35.19
N ILE A 194 -5.95 26.83 34.36
CA ILE A 194 -6.95 27.92 34.31
C ILE A 194 -7.63 28.11 35.67
N ASP A 195 -8.02 27.03 36.34
CA ASP A 195 -8.73 27.06 37.63
C ASP A 195 -7.79 27.14 38.86
N SER A 196 -6.48 27.31 38.65
CA SER A 196 -5.53 27.43 39.76
C SER A 196 -5.47 28.87 40.27
N GLU A 197 -5.25 29.07 41.58
CA GLU A 197 -5.02 30.39 42.19
C GLU A 197 -3.90 31.20 41.51
N CYS A 198 -3.00 30.52 40.78
CA CYS A 198 -1.95 31.13 39.97
C CYS A 198 -2.51 31.99 38.81
N MET A 199 -3.70 31.67 38.28
CA MET A 199 -4.31 32.44 37.20
C MET A 199 -4.95 33.74 37.68
N ASP A 200 -5.47 33.78 38.90
CA ASP A 200 -5.93 35.03 39.50
C ASP A 200 -4.74 35.96 39.79
N GLU A 201 -3.63 35.41 40.29
CA GLU A 201 -2.38 36.16 40.49
C GLU A 201 -1.79 36.65 39.15
N PHE A 202 -1.96 35.85 38.09
CA PHE A 202 -1.59 36.21 36.72
C PHE A 202 -2.42 37.36 36.15
N LEU A 203 -3.75 37.30 36.26
CA LEU A 203 -4.66 38.36 35.82
C LEU A 203 -4.39 39.68 36.58
N LEU A 204 -4.10 39.58 37.88
CA LEU A 204 -3.68 40.71 38.70
C LEU A 204 -2.32 41.30 38.27
N MET A 205 -1.39 40.48 37.77
CA MET A 205 -0.13 40.95 37.21
C MET A 205 -0.30 41.62 35.83
N ASP A 206 -1.21 41.14 34.97
CA ASP A 206 -1.51 41.78 33.68
C ASP A 206 -2.15 43.16 33.83
N GLU A 207 -3.06 43.31 34.79
CA GLU A 207 -3.60 44.62 35.17
C GLU A 207 -2.52 45.57 35.72
N LYS A 208 -1.51 45.04 36.41
CA LYS A 208 -0.47 45.84 37.08
C LYS A 208 0.70 46.26 36.18
N TYR A 209 1.09 45.42 35.22
CA TYR A 209 2.30 45.63 34.41
C TYR A 209 2.05 45.91 32.93
N GLY A 210 0.81 45.75 32.44
CA GLY A 210 0.41 46.01 31.06
C GLY A 210 0.91 44.94 30.06
N ARG A 211 0.03 44.60 29.10
CA ARG A 211 0.14 43.47 28.16
C ARG A 211 1.50 43.25 27.48
N GLY A 212 2.29 44.30 27.27
CA GLY A 212 3.54 44.23 26.51
C GLY A 212 4.71 43.49 27.18
N LEU A 213 4.74 43.40 28.52
CA LEU A 213 5.85 42.74 29.25
C LEU A 213 5.58 41.26 29.56
N ILE A 214 4.31 40.85 29.61
CA ILE A 214 3.90 39.50 29.97
C ILE A 214 3.99 38.54 28.77
N GLU A 215 3.65 39.00 27.57
CA GLU A 215 3.69 38.19 26.35
C GLU A 215 5.09 37.61 26.05
N TRP A 216 6.17 38.34 26.35
CA TRP A 216 7.54 37.92 26.03
C TRP A 216 8.13 36.92 27.04
N SER A 217 7.87 37.12 28.34
CA SER A 217 8.29 36.19 29.39
C SER A 217 7.58 34.83 29.26
N MET A 218 6.29 34.86 28.93
CA MET A 218 5.47 33.65 28.84
C MET A 218 5.68 32.82 27.59
N ALA A 219 5.86 33.43 26.41
CA ALA A 219 6.17 32.70 25.20
C ALA A 219 7.43 31.82 25.38
N THR A 220 8.38 32.33 26.18
CA THR A 220 9.65 31.66 26.49
C THR A 220 9.50 30.53 27.52
N GLN A 221 8.66 30.70 28.55
CA GLN A 221 8.37 29.65 29.53
C GLN A 221 7.48 28.53 28.96
N TRP A 222 6.45 28.88 28.19
CA TRP A 222 5.55 27.90 27.56
C TRP A 222 6.27 27.06 26.50
N THR A 223 7.14 27.66 25.67
CA THR A 223 7.97 26.87 24.76
C THR A 223 8.97 25.97 25.50
N GLY A 224 9.43 26.35 26.69
CA GLY A 224 10.24 25.51 27.56
C GLY A 224 9.48 24.30 28.12
N MET A 225 8.26 24.52 28.61
CA MET A 225 7.41 23.46 29.17
C MET A 225 6.92 22.47 28.11
N ILE A 226 6.54 22.96 26.92
CA ILE A 226 6.16 22.09 25.79
C ILE A 226 7.35 21.23 25.34
N LYS A 227 8.56 21.80 25.28
CA LYS A 227 9.78 21.03 24.97
C LYS A 227 10.10 19.95 26.01
N LEU A 228 9.87 20.22 27.29
CA LEU A 228 10.06 19.25 28.38
C LEU A 228 9.02 18.11 28.35
N ALA A 229 7.77 18.42 28.01
CA ALA A 229 6.71 17.43 27.88
C ALA A 229 6.90 16.51 26.66
N MET A 230 7.50 17.01 25.57
CA MET A 230 7.78 16.22 24.36
C MET A 230 9.01 15.30 24.44
N HIS A 231 9.81 15.40 25.51
CA HIS A 231 11.04 14.60 25.70
C HIS A 231 10.92 13.50 26.79
N ARG A 232 9.72 13.30 27.35
CA ARG A 232 9.38 12.16 28.22
C ARG A 232 8.55 11.14 27.45
#